data_AF-A0A934RBT5-F1
#
_entry.id   AF-A0A934RBT5-F1
#
_cell.length_a   1.000
_cell.length_b   1.000
_cell.length_c   1.000
_cell.angle_alpha   90.00
_cell.angle_beta   90.00
_cell.angle_gamma   90.00
#
_symmetry.space_group_name_H-M   'P 1'
#
loop_
_entity.id
_entity.type
_entity.pdbx_description
1 polymer ?
#
loop_
_entity_poly.entity_id
_entity_poly.type
_entity_poly.pdbx_seq_one_letter_code
_entity_poly.pdbx_strand_id
1 'polypeptide(L)' 'MKPTASLLTSLLLATVCAEAKPLKVFILAGQSNMEGHARIETFDYIGDDPATAPLLKMMRGPDGQPAVAENAWISYLTGH' A
#
# COMPACT_ATOMS: atom_id res chain seq x y z
N MET A 1 -51.68 -6.82 -12.63
CA MET A 1 -50.86 -6.79 -11.40
C MET A 1 -49.46 -7.36 -11.65
N LYS A 2 -48.57 -6.67 -12.38
CA LYS A 2 -47.14 -7.05 -12.57
C LYS A 2 -46.12 -5.89 -12.77
N PRO A 3 -46.45 -4.58 -12.79
CA PRO A 3 -45.43 -3.57 -13.10
C PRO A 3 -44.47 -3.29 -11.93
N THR A 4 -44.90 -3.50 -10.68
CA THR A 4 -44.10 -3.21 -9.47
C THR A 4 -42.92 -4.16 -9.29
N ALA A 5 -43.07 -5.45 -9.61
CA ALA A 5 -41.98 -6.42 -9.51
C ALA A 5 -40.87 -6.15 -10.54
N SER A 6 -41.23 -5.70 -11.75
CA SER A 6 -40.24 -5.40 -12.80
C SER A 6 -39.46 -4.12 -12.51
N LEU A 7 -40.10 -3.12 -11.90
CA LEU A 7 -39.47 -1.86 -11.54
C LEU A 7 -38.43 -2.02 -10.41
N LEU A 8 -38.72 -2.91 -9.44
CA LEU A 8 -37.83 -3.21 -8.32
C LEU A 8 -36.53 -3.89 -8.78
N THR A 9 -36.63 -4.80 -9.75
CA THR A 9 -35.46 -5.51 -10.32
C THR A 9 -34.55 -4.57 -11.11
N SER A 10 -35.11 -3.62 -11.85
CA SER A 10 -34.32 -2.61 -12.59
C SER A 10 -33.60 -1.63 -11.66
N LEU A 11 -34.19 -1.28 -10.51
CA LEU A 11 -33.57 -0.39 -9.53
C LEU A 11 -32.42 -1.06 -8.77
N LEU A 12 -32.48 -2.38 -8.55
CA LEU A 12 -31.39 -3.15 -7.95
C LEU A 12 -30.17 -3.30 -8.90
N LEU A 13 -30.37 -3.38 -10.22
CA LEU A 13 -29.24 -3.46 -11.17
C LEU A 13 -28.46 -2.14 -11.29
N ALA A 14 -29.13 -0.99 -11.11
CA ALA A 14 -28.50 0.32 -11.23
C ALA A 14 -27.55 0.67 -10.05
N THR A 15 -27.62 -0.07 -8.94
CA THR A 15 -26.83 0.21 -7.73
C THR A 15 -25.50 -0.54 -7.65
N VAL A 16 -25.17 -1.39 -8.64
CA VAL A 16 -23.96 -2.26 -8.63
C VAL A 16 -22.79 -1.69 -9.47
N CYS A 17 -22.87 -0.45 -9.95
CA CYS A 17 -21.71 0.20 -10.58
C CYS A 17 -20.82 0.84 -9.51
N ALA A 18 -20.15 0.03 -8.70
CA ALA A 18 -19.12 0.50 -7.78
C ALA A 18 -17.85 0.82 -8.58
N GLU A 19 -17.62 2.09 -8.91
CA GLU A 19 -16.40 2.54 -9.55
C GLU A 19 -15.23 2.48 -8.56
N ALA A 20 -14.24 1.64 -8.84
CA ALA A 20 -13.03 1.55 -8.02
C ALA A 20 -12.24 2.86 -8.12
N LYS A 21 -11.67 3.30 -6.99
CA LYS A 21 -10.78 4.47 -6.99
C LYS A 21 -9.57 4.17 -7.90
N PRO A 22 -9.08 5.16 -8.69
CA PRO A 22 -7.88 4.98 -9.49
C PRO A 22 -6.70 4.48 -8.66
N LEU A 23 -5.98 3.49 -9.19
CA LEU A 23 -4.77 2.97 -8.57
C LEU A 23 -3.65 4.00 -8.64
N LYS A 24 -2.97 4.25 -7.51
CA LYS A 24 -1.75 5.06 -7.48
C LYS A 24 -0.55 4.17 -7.80
N VAL A 25 0.17 4.50 -8.87
CA VAL A 25 1.35 3.76 -9.33
C VAL A 25 2.58 4.65 -9.19
N PHE A 26 3.58 4.15 -8.47
CA PHE A 26 4.89 4.80 -8.33
C PHE A 26 5.94 3.93 -9.03
N ILE A 27 6.76 4.54 -9.89
CA ILE A 27 7.84 3.86 -10.60
C ILE A 27 9.15 4.42 -10.07
N LEU A 28 9.95 3.57 -9.42
CA LEU A 28 11.31 3.88 -9.00
C LEU A 28 12.27 3.25 -10.00
N ALA A 29 13.08 4.07 -10.65
CA ALA A 29 14.05 3.62 -11.65
C ALA A 29 15.39 4.35 -11.44
N GLY A 30 16.49 3.60 -11.50
CA GLY A 30 17.84 4.13 -11.30
C GLY A 30 18.90 3.08 -11.57
N GLN A 31 20.12 3.33 -11.09
CA GLN A 31 21.23 2.39 -11.19
C GLN A 31 21.10 1.22 -10.20
N SER A 32 22.14 0.38 -10.14
CA SER A 32 22.20 -0.93 -9.46
C SER A 32 22.03 -0.94 -7.94
N ASN A 33 21.62 0.16 -7.32
CA ASN A 33 21.34 0.26 -5.88
C ASN A 33 20.00 0.93 -5.60
N MET A 34 19.13 1.07 -6.62
CA MET A 34 17.81 1.67 -6.47
C MET A 34 16.88 0.81 -5.59
N GLU A 35 17.10 -0.50 -5.55
CA GLU A 35 16.40 -1.39 -4.62
C GLU A 35 16.68 -1.04 -3.16
N GLY A 36 17.88 -0.51 -2.86
CA GLY A 36 18.37 -0.29 -1.51
C GLY A 36 18.63 -1.60 -0.78
N HIS A 37 19.88 -1.86 -0.40
CA HIS A 37 20.26 -3.00 0.44
C HIS A 37 19.91 -2.74 1.93
N ALA A 38 18.66 -2.35 2.20
CA ALA A 38 18.21 -2.06 3.55
C ALA A 38 18.13 -3.36 4.36
N ARG A 39 18.64 -3.30 5.59
CA ARG A 39 18.49 -4.37 6.58
C ARG A 39 17.80 -3.84 7.83
N ILE A 40 17.19 -4.75 8.59
CA ILE A 40 16.52 -4.41 9.85
C ILE A 40 17.51 -3.75 10.82
N GLU A 41 18.77 -4.18 10.85
CA GLU A 41 19.80 -3.62 11.74
C GLU A 41 20.19 -2.18 11.36
N THR A 42 19.94 -1.77 10.12
CA THR A 42 20.25 -0.42 9.62
C THR A 42 19.07 0.55 9.74
N PHE A 43 17.93 0.07 10.25
CA PHE A 43 16.66 0.81 10.25
C PHE A 43 16.71 2.06 11.13
N ASP A 44 17.41 1.98 12.26
CA ASP A 44 17.44 3.04 13.26
C ASP A 44 18.24 4.27 12.81
N TYR A 45 19.17 4.12 11.86
CA TYR A 45 19.98 5.22 11.33
C TYR A 45 19.15 6.32 10.66
N ILE A 46 17.93 6.02 10.21
CA ILE A 46 17.02 7.06 9.67
C ILE A 46 16.60 8.07 10.75
N GLY A 47 16.76 7.73 12.04
CA GLY A 47 16.52 8.60 13.18
C GLY A 47 17.64 9.59 13.48
N ASP A 48 18.84 9.38 12.93
CA ASP A 48 20.02 10.20 13.23
C ASP A 48 19.94 11.58 12.56
N ASP A 49 19.26 11.66 11.42
CA ASP A 49 18.93 12.93 10.76
C ASP A 49 17.58 13.47 11.29
N PRO A 50 17.55 14.68 11.88
CA PRO A 50 16.32 15.31 12.36
C PRO A 50 15.22 15.43 11.30
N ALA A 51 15.57 15.54 10.02
CA ALA A 51 14.60 15.65 8.92
C ALA A 51 13.88 14.33 8.66
N THR A 52 14.53 13.19 8.94
CA THR A 52 13.96 11.86 8.71
C THR A 52 13.55 11.14 9.99
N ALA A 53 13.92 11.65 11.17
CA ALA A 53 13.47 11.14 12.47
C ALA A 53 11.95 10.96 12.60
N PRO A 54 11.08 11.84 12.04
CA PRO A 54 9.64 11.60 12.04
C PRO A 54 9.22 10.33 11.27
N LEU A 55 9.99 9.92 10.25
CA LEU A 55 9.76 8.68 9.51
C LEU A 55 9.99 7.46 10.40
N LEU A 56 11.06 7.44 11.20
CA LEU A 56 11.35 6.32 12.12
C LEU A 56 10.17 6.06 13.07
N LYS A 57 9.51 7.13 13.54
CA LYS A 57 8.33 7.00 14.40
C LYS A 57 7.15 6.35 13.69
N MET A 58 6.92 6.65 12.41
CA MET A 58 5.85 6.04 11.63
C MET A 58 6.15 4.57 11.27
N MET A 59 7.43 4.24 11.19
CA MET A 59 7.90 2.92 10.81
C MET A 59 7.95 1.92 11.98
N ARG A 60 7.72 2.36 13.22
CA ARG A 60 7.74 1.52 14.42
C ARG A 60 6.33 1.26 14.96
N GLY A 61 6.13 0.05 15.47
CA GLY A 61 4.92 -0.36 16.17
C GLY A 61 4.84 0.18 17.60
N PRO A 62 3.74 -0.09 18.32
CA PRO A 62 3.54 0.35 19.70
C PRO A 62 4.61 -0.19 20.69
N ASP A 63 5.28 -1.29 20.34
CA ASP A 63 6.36 -1.93 21.09
C ASP A 63 7.75 -1.35 20.77
N GLY A 64 7.83 -0.39 19.85
CA GLY A 64 9.07 0.23 19.39
C GLY A 64 9.85 -0.60 18.37
N GLN A 65 9.36 -1.77 17.97
CA GLN A 65 9.95 -2.60 16.92
C GLN A 65 9.50 -2.14 15.53
N PRO A 66 10.20 -2.48 14.43
CA PRO A 66 9.72 -2.21 13.07
C PRO A 66 8.30 -2.75 12.86
N ALA A 67 7.40 -1.88 12.40
CA ALA A 67 6.02 -2.26 12.15
C ALA A 67 5.90 -3.21 10.96
N VAL A 68 5.03 -4.20 11.07
CA VAL A 68 4.66 -5.08 9.95
C VAL A 68 3.69 -4.34 9.03
N ALA A 69 3.99 -4.30 7.73
CA ALA A 69 3.11 -3.73 6.71
C ALA A 69 2.04 -4.76 6.31
N GLU A 70 0.83 -4.61 6.88
CA GLU A 70 -0.32 -5.45 6.52
C GLU A 70 -0.84 -5.13 5.11
N ASN A 71 -1.25 -6.15 4.37
CA ASN A 71 -1.73 -6.03 2.98
C ASN A 71 -0.70 -5.45 2.01
N ALA A 72 0.58 -5.70 2.25
CA ALA A 72 1.66 -5.42 1.31
C ALA A 72 2.14 -6.73 0.66
N TRP A 73 2.26 -6.74 -0.66
CA TRP A 73 2.82 -7.85 -1.41
C TRP A 73 4.05 -7.38 -2.17
N ILE A 74 5.12 -8.14 -2.06
CA ILE A 74 6.39 -7.89 -2.75
C ILE A 74 6.63 -9.06 -3.69
N SER A 75 6.81 -8.75 -4.97
CA SER A 75 7.30 -9.69 -5.97
C SER A 75 8.61 -9.15 -6.50
N TYR A 76 9.65 -9.96 -6.47
CA TYR A 76 10.98 -9.58 -6.93
C TYR A 76 11.56 -10.68 -7.82
N LEU A 77 12.21 -10.30 -8.91
CA LEU A 77 12.88 -11.20 -9.84
C LEU A 77 14.39 -11.00 -9.73
N THR A 78 15.09 -12.00 -9.19
CA THR A 78 16.54 -12.12 -9.29
C THR A 78 16.90 -12.77 -10.62
N GLY A 79 17.72 -12.11 -11.44
CA GLY A 79 18.29 -12.74 -12.63
C GLY A 79 19.35 -13.76 -12.22
N HIS A 80 19.03 -15.04 -12.33
CA HIS A 80 19.98 -16.15 -12.33
C HIS A 80 19.89 -16.89 -13.66
#